data_AF-A0A6L8LQ99-F1
#
_entry.id   AF-A0A6L8LQ99-F1
#
_cell.length_a   1.000
_cell.length_b   1.000
_cell.length_c   1.000
_cell.angle_alpha   90.00
_cell.angle_beta   90.00
_cell.angle_gamma   90.00
#
_symmetry.space_group_name_H-M   'P 1'
#
loop_
_entity.id
_entity.type
_entity.pdbx_description
1 polymer ?
#
loop_
_entity_poly.entity_id
_entity_poly.type
_entity_poly.pdbx_seq_one_letter_code
_entity_poly.pdbx_strand_id
1 'polypeptide(L)'
;MTESQKRRPATPLGLYDKPSRDRVTTIEIVAIVLSLVWLLLAGWFFMTLETPEGAEGTDSLRFLMTVLVLFLPVAMIWVAATAARSSRIMREESARLQAAIDAIRQAYLAQAQGRDLSSEPSVTRKLDEIADAQRKTETALATFTSKRDHGSGAIRPVVQKSEPEDARNQAPLPLGTPAEEIGPPLARADFIRAMNFPETAEDEKGFIALRKALKDRQAAQLIQASQDVLTLLSQDGIYMDDLRPDMTRPDIWRRFAAGERGRSIAKIGGIHDRSSLALTAGRMKQDPIFRDAAHHFLRRFDKMFQEFEQTASDTDISELSETRTARAFMLLGRVAGIFD
;
A
#
# COMPACT_ATOMS: atom_id res chain seq x y z
N MET A 1 7.30 33.61 -46.85
CA MET A 1 7.33 33.00 -45.52
C MET A 1 5.91 32.82 -45.03
N THR A 2 5.40 31.59 -44.98
CA THR A 2 4.56 31.02 -43.90
C THR A 2 4.09 29.64 -44.34
N GLU A 3 4.72 28.62 -43.76
CA GLU A 3 4.45 27.21 -44.02
C GLU A 3 3.35 26.73 -43.06
N SER A 4 2.27 26.17 -43.62
CA SER A 4 1.09 25.74 -42.87
C SER A 4 1.30 24.33 -42.32
N GLN A 5 1.63 24.23 -41.03
CA GLN A 5 1.92 22.97 -40.33
C GLN A 5 0.61 22.22 -39.98
N LYS A 6 0.27 21.19 -40.76
CA LYS A 6 -0.90 20.33 -40.57
C LYS A 6 -0.65 19.35 -39.40
N ARG A 7 -1.21 19.62 -38.22
CA ARG A 7 -1.18 18.70 -37.06
C ARG A 7 -2.03 17.45 -37.34
N ARG A 8 -1.46 16.27 -37.18
CA ARG A 8 -2.17 14.97 -37.17
C ARG A 8 -2.77 14.74 -35.76
N PRO A 9 -3.98 14.16 -35.63
CA PRO A 9 -4.52 13.82 -34.32
C PRO A 9 -3.79 12.60 -33.74
N ALA A 10 -3.56 12.63 -32.43
CA ALA A 10 -3.01 11.52 -31.66
C ALA A 10 -4.08 10.43 -31.50
N THR A 11 -3.80 9.23 -31.98
CA THR A 11 -4.64 8.05 -31.78
C THR A 11 -4.54 7.60 -30.31
N PRO A 12 -5.66 7.38 -29.60
CA PRO A 12 -5.64 6.89 -28.23
C PRO A 12 -5.15 5.44 -28.19
N LEU A 13 -4.15 5.17 -27.33
CA LEU A 13 -3.65 3.82 -27.02
C LEU A 13 -4.74 3.03 -26.26
N GLY A 14 -5.69 2.50 -27.02
CA GLY A 14 -6.66 1.52 -26.54
C GLY A 14 -6.03 0.14 -26.48
N LEU A 15 -6.04 -0.45 -25.28
CA LEU A 15 -5.90 -1.88 -25.02
C LEU A 15 -6.59 -2.71 -26.10
N TYR A 16 -5.80 -3.41 -26.91
CA TYR A 16 -6.25 -4.61 -27.62
C TYR A 16 -5.16 -5.64 -27.45
N ASP A 17 -5.16 -6.29 -26.29
CA ASP A 17 -4.47 -7.57 -26.13
C ASP A 17 -5.36 -8.61 -26.81
N LYS A 18 -5.09 -8.90 -28.09
CA LYS A 18 -5.73 -10.01 -28.78
C LYS A 18 -5.13 -11.30 -28.23
N PRO A 19 -5.94 -12.31 -27.84
CA PRO A 19 -5.40 -13.61 -27.50
C PRO A 19 -4.65 -14.14 -28.72
N SER A 20 -3.33 -14.22 -28.60
CA SER A 20 -2.47 -14.78 -29.63
C SER A 20 -2.89 -16.24 -29.80
N ARG A 21 -3.50 -16.57 -30.95
CA ARG A 21 -3.81 -17.95 -31.34
C ARG A 21 -2.56 -18.82 -31.11
N ASP A 22 -2.73 -19.92 -30.37
CA ASP A 22 -1.73 -20.96 -30.17
C ASP A 22 -1.05 -21.27 -31.51
N ARG A 23 0.17 -20.76 -31.69
CA ARG A 23 1.05 -21.14 -32.79
C ARG A 23 1.79 -22.37 -32.32
N VAL A 24 1.78 -23.43 -33.14
CA VAL A 24 2.59 -24.62 -32.95
C VAL A 24 4.01 -24.20 -32.59
N THR A 25 4.44 -24.54 -31.38
CA THR A 25 5.70 -24.04 -30.84
C THR A 25 6.86 -24.87 -31.40
N THR A 26 8.06 -24.29 -31.51
CA THR A 26 9.27 -25.04 -31.94
C THR A 26 9.52 -26.27 -31.05
N ILE A 27 9.10 -26.22 -29.78
CA ILE A 27 9.20 -27.33 -28.84
C ILE A 27 8.29 -28.49 -29.25
N GLU A 28 7.05 -28.21 -29.66
CA GLU A 28 6.11 -29.23 -30.15
C GLU A 28 6.63 -29.89 -31.43
N ILE A 29 7.22 -29.11 -32.35
CA ILE A 29 7.83 -29.65 -33.58
C ILE A 29 8.98 -30.60 -33.25
N VAL A 30 9.88 -30.21 -32.34
CA VAL A 30 11.02 -31.06 -31.93
C VAL A 30 10.53 -32.33 -31.22
N ALA A 31 9.52 -32.24 -30.35
CA ALA A 31 8.93 -33.39 -29.67
C ALA A 31 8.29 -34.38 -30.65
N ILE A 32 7.60 -33.87 -31.68
CA ILE A 32 7.01 -34.69 -32.76
C ILE A 32 8.12 -35.40 -33.55
N VAL A 33 9.16 -34.68 -33.97
CA VAL A 33 10.28 -35.26 -34.74
C VAL A 33 10.99 -36.35 -33.92
N LEU A 34 11.29 -36.08 -32.65
CA LEU A 34 11.93 -37.07 -31.75
C LEU A 34 11.05 -38.31 -31.55
N SER A 35 9.74 -38.12 -31.39
CA SER A 35 8.79 -39.23 -31.24
C SER A 35 8.74 -40.09 -32.51
N LEU A 36 8.72 -39.46 -33.70
CA LEU A 36 8.73 -40.16 -34.98
C LEU A 36 10.04 -40.93 -35.18
N VAL A 37 11.18 -40.31 -34.90
CA VAL A 37 12.50 -40.97 -34.97
C VAL A 37 12.55 -42.17 -34.03
N TRP A 38 12.06 -42.03 -32.80
CA TRP A 38 12.00 -43.13 -31.85
C TRP A 38 11.14 -44.29 -32.34
N LEU A 39 9.94 -44.00 -32.84
CA LEU A 39 9.03 -45.03 -33.36
C LEU A 39 9.61 -45.74 -34.59
N LEU A 40 10.32 -45.02 -35.47
CA LEU A 40 11.02 -45.62 -36.61
C LEU A 40 12.16 -46.53 -36.17
N LEU A 41 12.97 -46.10 -35.20
CA LEU A 41 14.05 -46.91 -34.63
C LEU A 41 13.51 -48.15 -33.91
N ALA A 42 12.45 -48.00 -33.11
CA ALA A 42 11.81 -49.11 -32.43
C ALA A 42 11.20 -50.10 -33.44
N GLY A 43 10.48 -49.61 -34.44
CA GLY A 43 9.92 -50.44 -35.51
C GLY A 43 11.00 -51.20 -36.30
N TRP A 44 12.09 -50.52 -36.67
CA TRP A 44 13.24 -51.15 -37.31
C TRP A 44 13.88 -52.24 -36.44
N PHE A 45 14.11 -51.93 -35.16
CA PHE A 45 14.67 -52.87 -34.19
C PHE A 45 13.80 -54.14 -34.07
N PHE A 46 12.48 -54.00 -33.92
CA PHE A 46 11.56 -55.13 -33.85
C PHE A 46 11.49 -55.94 -35.16
N MET A 47 11.70 -55.33 -36.33
CA MET A 47 11.79 -56.07 -37.60
C MET A 47 13.10 -56.85 -37.74
N THR A 48 14.19 -56.38 -37.13
CA THR A 48 15.51 -57.05 -37.18
C THR A 48 15.73 -58.09 -36.09
N LEU A 49 14.91 -58.07 -35.03
CA LEU A 49 14.94 -59.07 -33.97
C LEU A 49 14.28 -60.36 -34.45
N GLU A 50 15.09 -61.39 -34.68
CA GLU A 50 14.59 -62.75 -34.82
C GLU A 50 13.89 -63.16 -33.50
N THR A 51 12.59 -63.44 -33.58
CA THR A 51 11.84 -63.95 -32.43
C THR A 51 12.28 -65.38 -32.13
N PRO A 52 12.81 -65.69 -30.94
CA PRO A 52 13.08 -67.07 -30.57
C PRO A 52 11.75 -67.81 -30.46
N GLU A 53 11.51 -68.74 -31.40
CA GLU A 53 10.40 -69.67 -31.36
C GLU A 53 10.55 -70.59 -30.14
N GLY A 54 9.55 -70.64 -29.26
CA GLY A 54 9.47 -71.68 -28.22
C GLY A 54 9.17 -71.26 -26.78
N ALA A 55 8.29 -70.28 -26.53
CA ALA A 55 7.78 -70.04 -25.17
C ALA A 55 6.27 -69.78 -25.16
N GLU A 56 5.47 -70.85 -25.17
CA GLU A 56 3.99 -70.84 -25.18
C GLU A 56 3.31 -70.32 -23.89
N GLY A 57 4.01 -69.57 -23.03
CA GLY A 57 3.46 -69.10 -21.74
C GLY A 57 3.70 -67.63 -21.38
N THR A 58 4.44 -66.87 -22.19
CA THR A 58 4.94 -65.53 -21.80
C THR A 58 4.40 -64.40 -22.69
N ASP A 59 3.42 -64.70 -23.54
CA ASP A 59 3.02 -63.80 -24.63
C ASP A 59 2.41 -62.48 -24.13
N SER A 60 1.59 -62.53 -23.08
CA SER A 60 1.00 -61.33 -22.46
C SER A 60 2.04 -60.43 -21.78
N LEU A 61 3.05 -61.00 -21.13
CA LEU A 61 4.12 -60.24 -20.46
C LEU A 61 5.09 -59.64 -21.49
N ARG A 62 5.41 -60.41 -22.55
CA ARG A 62 6.22 -59.93 -23.68
C ARG A 62 5.49 -58.80 -24.42
N PHE A 63 4.19 -58.94 -24.65
CA PHE A 63 3.35 -57.88 -25.21
C PHE A 63 3.35 -56.62 -24.34
N LEU A 64 3.16 -56.75 -23.03
CA LEU A 64 3.19 -55.61 -22.11
C LEU A 64 4.57 -54.93 -22.07
N MET A 65 5.66 -55.70 -22.09
CA MET A 65 7.02 -55.17 -22.15
C MET A 65 7.27 -54.42 -23.47
N THR A 66 6.80 -54.96 -24.60
CA THR A 66 6.89 -54.31 -25.91
C THR A 66 6.12 -52.99 -25.94
N VAL A 67 4.89 -52.96 -25.44
CA VAL A 67 4.09 -51.74 -25.33
C VAL A 67 4.78 -50.72 -24.42
N LEU A 68 5.34 -51.14 -23.29
CA LEU A 68 6.05 -50.26 -22.38
C LEU A 68 7.30 -49.64 -23.04
N VAL A 69 8.13 -50.46 -23.69
CA VAL A 69 9.35 -49.98 -24.38
C VAL A 69 9.03 -49.03 -25.54
N LEU A 70 7.90 -49.26 -26.23
CA LEU A 70 7.49 -48.41 -27.34
C LEU A 70 6.92 -47.06 -26.86
N PHE A 71 6.02 -47.07 -25.88
CA PHE A 71 5.24 -45.90 -25.49
C PHE A 71 5.86 -45.05 -24.37
N LEU A 72 6.62 -45.66 -23.44
CA LEU A 72 7.21 -44.93 -22.31
C LEU A 72 8.16 -43.80 -22.74
N PRO A 73 9.06 -43.99 -23.73
CA PRO A 73 9.97 -42.94 -24.17
C PRO A 73 9.23 -41.78 -24.85
N VAL A 74 8.18 -42.09 -25.61
CA VAL A 74 7.31 -41.08 -26.24
C VAL A 74 6.59 -40.26 -25.16
N ALA A 75 6.05 -40.91 -24.13
CA ALA A 75 5.44 -40.23 -23.00
C ALA A 75 6.44 -39.31 -22.27
N MET A 76 7.67 -39.77 -22.04
CA MET A 76 8.74 -38.98 -21.42
C MET A 76 9.14 -37.75 -22.26
N ILE A 77 9.21 -37.88 -23.59
CA ILE A 77 9.46 -36.76 -24.50
C ILE A 77 8.36 -35.70 -24.37
N TRP A 78 7.09 -36.11 -24.29
CA TRP A 78 5.96 -35.19 -24.11
C TRP A 78 5.94 -34.51 -22.74
N VAL A 79 6.31 -35.22 -21.67
CA VAL A 79 6.47 -34.62 -20.33
C VAL A 79 7.59 -33.58 -20.32
N ALA A 80 8.74 -33.88 -20.95
CA ALA A 80 9.83 -32.92 -21.08
C ALA A 80 9.44 -31.68 -21.91
N ALA A 81 8.68 -31.88 -23.00
CA ALA A 81 8.20 -30.80 -23.84
C ALA A 81 7.23 -29.84 -23.10
N THR A 82 6.30 -30.39 -22.32
CA THR A 82 5.35 -29.58 -21.53
C THR A 82 6.05 -28.84 -20.38
N ALA A 83 7.02 -29.45 -19.71
CA ALA A 83 7.86 -28.79 -18.71
C ALA A 83 8.75 -27.69 -19.31
N ALA A 84 9.28 -27.89 -20.53
CA ALA A 84 10.04 -26.86 -21.23
C ALA A 84 9.15 -25.65 -21.62
N ARG A 85 7.87 -25.88 -21.98
CA ARG A 85 6.89 -24.82 -22.26
C ARG A 85 6.62 -23.97 -21.02
N SER A 86 6.38 -24.59 -19.86
CA SER A 86 6.12 -23.84 -18.62
C SER A 86 7.34 -23.03 -18.17
N SER A 87 8.55 -23.57 -18.33
CA SER A 87 9.79 -22.86 -17.99
C SER A 87 10.06 -21.64 -18.88
N ARG A 88 9.69 -21.69 -20.17
CA ARG A 88 9.88 -20.53 -21.08
C ARG A 88 8.91 -19.40 -20.81
N ILE A 89 7.64 -19.69 -20.55
CA ILE A 89 6.64 -18.67 -20.19
C ILE A 89 7.09 -17.92 -18.93
N MET A 90 7.60 -18.64 -17.93
CA MET A 90 8.14 -18.05 -16.70
C MET A 90 9.41 -17.21 -16.93
N ARG A 91 10.26 -17.58 -17.90
CA ARG A 91 11.47 -16.80 -18.25
C ARG A 91 11.13 -15.52 -19.02
N GLU A 92 10.12 -15.55 -19.89
CA GLU A 92 9.65 -14.36 -20.62
C GLU A 92 8.97 -13.36 -19.67
N GLU A 93 8.18 -13.84 -18.71
CA GLU A 93 7.62 -13.01 -17.64
C GLU A 93 8.71 -12.42 -16.73
N SER A 94 9.72 -13.20 -16.36
CA SER A 94 10.84 -12.70 -15.53
C SER A 94 11.68 -11.64 -16.26
N ALA A 95 11.98 -11.83 -17.55
CA ALA A 95 12.74 -10.85 -18.32
C ALA A 95 11.98 -9.53 -18.52
N ARG A 96 10.66 -9.60 -18.69
CA ARG A 96 9.79 -8.42 -18.80
C ARG A 96 9.68 -7.66 -17.48
N LEU A 97 9.57 -8.39 -16.35
CA LEU A 97 9.58 -7.79 -15.01
C LEU A 97 10.93 -7.12 -14.71
N GLN A 98 12.04 -7.77 -15.04
CA GLN A 98 13.37 -7.20 -14.88
C GLN A 98 13.53 -5.89 -15.67
N ALA A 99 13.07 -5.86 -16.93
CA ALA A 99 13.12 -4.68 -17.78
C ALA A 99 12.23 -3.52 -17.26
N ALA A 100 11.06 -3.84 -16.69
CA ALA A 100 10.19 -2.84 -16.07
C ALA A 100 10.83 -2.25 -14.79
N ILE A 101 11.48 -3.09 -13.98
CA ILE A 101 12.20 -2.66 -12.77
C ILE A 101 13.39 -1.76 -13.15
N ASP A 102 14.16 -2.13 -14.17
CA ASP A 102 15.29 -1.32 -14.63
C ASP A 102 14.83 0.04 -15.18
N ALA A 103 13.69 0.09 -15.88
CA ALA A 103 13.09 1.34 -16.34
C ALA A 103 12.63 2.25 -15.18
N ILE A 104 12.03 1.68 -14.13
CA ILE A 104 11.62 2.43 -12.93
C ILE A 104 12.86 2.96 -12.19
N ARG A 105 13.91 2.13 -12.05
CA ARG A 105 15.16 2.55 -11.42
C ARG A 105 15.82 3.70 -12.17
N GLN A 106 15.84 3.65 -13.50
CA GLN A 106 16.37 4.73 -14.33
C GLN A 106 15.53 6.00 -14.23
N ALA A 107 14.20 5.88 -14.24
CA ALA A 107 13.30 7.02 -14.03
C ALA A 107 13.50 7.67 -12.65
N TYR A 108 13.66 6.86 -11.60
CA TYR A 108 13.93 7.33 -10.25
C TYR A 108 15.28 8.04 -10.13
N LEU A 109 16.34 7.49 -10.73
CA LEU A 109 17.67 8.13 -10.75
C LEU A 109 17.66 9.43 -11.57
N ALA A 110 16.98 9.47 -12.71
CA ALA A 110 16.83 10.69 -13.52
C ALA A 110 16.02 11.77 -12.78
N GLN A 111 14.99 11.37 -12.02
CA GLN A 111 14.21 12.28 -11.20
C GLN A 111 14.96 12.76 -9.96
N ALA A 112 15.80 11.91 -9.35
CA ALA A 112 16.67 12.30 -8.24
C ALA A 112 17.76 13.29 -8.70
N GLN A 113 18.39 13.06 -9.85
CA GLN A 113 19.35 14.02 -10.44
C GLN A 113 18.69 15.31 -10.93
N GLY A 114 17.49 15.24 -11.51
CA GLY A 114 16.73 16.43 -11.91
C GLY A 114 16.27 17.31 -10.73
N ARG A 115 16.07 16.71 -9.55
CA ARG A 115 15.70 17.43 -8.32
C ARG A 115 16.89 18.15 -7.68
N ASP A 116 18.10 17.61 -7.83
CA ASP A 116 19.33 18.20 -7.27
C ASP A 116 19.82 19.41 -8.08
N LEU A 117 19.68 19.39 -9.40
CA LEU A 117 20.12 20.48 -10.29
C LEU A 117 19.15 21.68 -10.36
N SER A 118 17.89 21.53 -9.93
CA SER A 118 16.85 22.54 -10.14
C SER A 118 16.47 23.36 -8.91
N SER A 119 16.99 23.05 -7.72
CA SER A 119 16.55 23.70 -6.47
C SER A 119 17.67 24.20 -5.55
N GLU A 120 18.92 23.77 -5.72
CA GLU A 120 20.01 24.27 -4.87
C GLU A 120 20.54 25.68 -5.21
N PRO A 121 20.81 26.08 -6.48
CA PRO A 121 21.53 27.33 -6.72
C PRO A 121 20.68 28.60 -6.54
N SER A 122 19.35 28.50 -6.54
CA SER A 122 18.47 29.67 -6.35
C SER A 122 18.06 29.90 -4.89
N VAL A 123 18.01 28.84 -4.07
CA VAL A 123 17.64 28.95 -2.65
C VAL A 123 18.86 29.31 -1.81
N THR A 124 20.01 28.69 -2.06
CA THR A 124 21.28 29.06 -1.40
C THR A 124 21.66 30.51 -1.67
N ARG A 125 21.55 30.97 -2.93
CA ARG A 125 21.83 32.36 -3.31
C ARG A 125 20.88 33.37 -2.67
N LYS A 126 19.60 33.00 -2.48
CA LYS A 126 18.62 33.84 -1.78
C LYS A 126 18.80 33.83 -0.26
N LEU A 127 19.31 32.74 0.31
CA LEU A 127 19.65 32.65 1.73
C LEU A 127 20.89 33.48 2.07
N ASP A 128 21.91 33.48 1.19
CA ASP A 128 23.09 34.35 1.35
C ASP A 128 22.74 35.84 1.22
N GLU A 129 21.86 36.20 0.29
CA GLU A 129 21.40 37.59 0.12
C GLU A 129 20.58 38.08 1.34
N ILE A 130 19.83 37.19 2.01
CA ILE A 130 19.10 37.51 3.24
C ILE A 130 20.06 37.60 4.44
N ALA A 131 21.07 36.73 4.54
CA ALA A 131 22.09 36.79 5.59
C ALA A 131 22.91 38.08 5.52
N ASP A 132 23.29 38.53 4.32
CA ASP A 132 23.99 39.80 4.11
C ASP A 132 23.10 41.02 4.36
N ALA A 133 21.79 40.92 4.09
CA ALA A 133 20.83 41.96 4.43
C ALA A 133 20.66 42.10 5.96
N GLN A 134 20.61 40.97 6.70
CA GLN A 134 20.53 40.96 8.15
C GLN A 134 21.77 41.54 8.82
N ARG A 135 22.97 41.22 8.32
CA ARG A 135 24.25 41.75 8.83
C ARG A 135 24.35 43.28 8.66
N LYS A 136 23.83 43.82 7.56
CA LYS A 136 23.77 45.27 7.32
C LYS A 136 22.79 45.97 8.28
N THR A 137 21.66 45.35 8.60
CA THR A 137 20.73 45.87 9.62
C THR A 137 21.29 45.80 11.04
N GLU A 138 22.02 44.75 11.41
CA GLU A 138 22.68 44.67 12.72
C GLU A 138 23.78 45.73 12.87
N THR A 139 24.57 45.98 11.83
CA THR A 139 25.64 46.99 11.86
C THR A 139 25.08 48.42 11.93
N ALA A 140 23.93 48.67 11.28
CA ALA A 140 23.21 49.93 11.40
C ALA A 140 22.59 50.12 12.78
N LEU A 141 21.92 49.10 13.33
CA LEU A 141 21.29 49.16 14.66
C LEU A 141 22.31 49.28 15.80
N ALA A 142 23.49 48.67 15.68
CA ALA A 142 24.57 48.79 16.67
C ALA A 142 25.22 50.18 16.69
N THR A 143 25.20 50.92 15.58
CA THR A 143 25.77 52.27 15.51
C THR A 143 24.84 53.33 16.15
N PHE A 144 23.53 53.06 16.22
CA PHE A 144 22.55 53.98 16.80
C PHE A 144 22.32 53.82 18.31
N THR A 145 22.70 52.71 18.94
CA THR A 145 22.52 52.47 20.39
C THR A 145 23.71 52.92 21.26
N SER A 146 24.86 53.23 20.67
CA SER A 146 26.08 53.59 21.41
C SER A 146 26.12 55.03 21.98
N LYS A 147 25.08 55.85 21.83
CA LYS A 147 25.15 57.30 22.16
C LYS A 147 24.19 57.82 23.22
N ARG A 148 23.55 56.94 24.00
CA ARG A 148 22.71 57.40 25.11
C ARG A 148 22.72 56.41 26.27
N ASP A 149 23.75 56.50 27.11
CA ASP A 149 23.51 56.34 28.53
C ASP A 149 24.54 57.15 29.36
N HIS A 150 24.02 58.17 30.05
CA HIS A 150 24.72 59.02 30.99
C HIS A 150 23.69 59.38 32.05
N GLY A 151 23.86 58.86 33.27
CA GLY A 151 23.18 59.43 34.44
C GLY A 151 22.67 58.44 35.48
N SER A 152 23.48 58.31 36.54
CA SER A 152 23.04 58.37 37.94
C SER A 152 22.57 57.10 38.65
N GLY A 153 23.20 56.86 39.81
CA GLY A 153 22.48 56.44 41.02
C GLY A 153 22.96 55.16 41.68
N ALA A 154 23.95 55.28 42.55
CA ALA A 154 24.31 54.26 43.53
C ALA A 154 23.16 53.99 44.53
N ILE A 155 23.07 52.75 45.05
CA ILE A 155 23.03 52.39 46.49
C ILE A 155 23.05 50.85 46.61
N ARG A 156 24.04 50.33 47.35
CA ARG A 156 24.05 49.01 48.02
C ARG A 156 23.41 49.19 49.40
N PRO A 157 22.73 48.19 50.01
CA PRO A 157 23.49 47.26 50.87
C PRO A 157 22.92 45.84 51.13
N VAL A 158 23.86 44.97 51.50
CA VAL A 158 23.86 43.94 52.58
C VAL A 158 23.16 42.58 52.38
N VAL A 159 23.97 41.57 52.70
CA VAL A 159 23.70 40.14 52.86
C VAL A 159 23.16 39.86 54.26
N GLN A 160 22.15 39.00 54.38
CA GLN A 160 21.79 38.32 55.64
C GLN A 160 21.51 36.83 55.38
N LYS A 161 21.94 35.99 56.32
CA LYS A 161 21.91 34.52 56.29
C LYS A 161 21.07 33.98 57.46
N SER A 162 20.44 32.81 57.24
CA SER A 162 19.71 31.89 58.17
C SER A 162 18.23 32.26 58.38
N GLU A 163 17.23 31.38 58.31
CA GLU A 163 17.06 29.98 58.79
C GLU A 163 16.09 29.15 57.89
N PRO A 164 15.94 27.82 58.12
CA PRO A 164 15.22 26.91 57.24
C PRO A 164 13.75 26.75 57.64
N GLU A 165 12.80 26.90 56.72
CA GLU A 165 11.47 26.32 56.86
C GLU A 165 10.70 26.27 55.53
N ASP A 166 9.91 25.21 55.42
CA ASP A 166 8.81 24.97 54.49
C ASP A 166 9.06 24.52 53.03
N ALA A 167 8.63 23.28 52.83
CA ALA A 167 8.32 22.59 51.58
C ALA A 167 7.16 23.26 50.81
N ARG A 168 7.32 24.53 50.41
CA ARG A 168 6.38 25.24 49.54
C ARG A 168 7.13 26.15 48.55
N ASN A 169 7.91 25.52 47.67
CA ASN A 169 8.48 26.16 46.48
C ASN A 169 8.37 25.23 45.26
N GLN A 170 7.18 24.68 45.02
CA GLN A 170 6.81 24.29 43.65
C GLN A 170 6.53 25.57 42.89
N ALA A 171 7.50 26.02 42.10
CA ALA A 171 7.23 26.93 41.00
C ALA A 171 6.06 26.32 40.18
N PRO A 172 5.05 27.11 39.77
CA PRO A 172 3.98 26.58 38.94
C PRO A 172 4.61 26.05 37.65
N LEU A 173 4.67 24.73 37.50
CA LEU A 173 4.96 24.12 36.20
C LEU A 173 3.82 24.57 35.27
N PRO A 174 4.11 25.22 34.13
CA PRO A 174 3.10 25.58 33.17
C PRO A 174 2.69 24.29 32.43
N LEU A 175 1.87 23.46 33.09
CA LEU A 175 1.15 22.35 32.49
C LEU A 175 -0.12 22.86 31.76
N GLY A 176 -0.10 24.13 31.33
CA GLY A 176 -1.10 24.65 30.41
C GLY A 176 -0.76 24.13 29.02
N THR A 177 -1.66 23.34 28.44
CA THR A 177 -1.70 23.09 27.00
C THR A 177 -1.55 24.45 26.30
N PRO A 178 -0.50 24.68 25.50
CA PRO A 178 -0.29 25.98 24.86
C PRO A 178 -1.56 26.35 24.08
N ALA A 179 -1.97 27.62 24.14
CA ALA A 179 -3.20 28.08 23.51
C ALA A 179 -3.22 27.83 21.98
N GLU A 180 -2.06 27.62 21.36
CA GLU A 180 -1.93 27.17 19.96
C GLU A 180 -2.41 25.72 19.72
N GLU A 181 -2.46 24.86 20.75
CA GLU A 181 -2.96 23.48 20.64
C GLU A 181 -4.49 23.37 20.77
N ILE A 182 -5.17 24.42 21.23
CA ILE A 182 -6.64 24.50 21.27
C ILE A 182 -7.10 25.18 19.96
N GLY A 183 -6.85 24.52 18.84
CA GLY A 183 -7.56 24.85 17.61
C GLY A 183 -9.07 24.67 17.81
N PRO A 184 -9.92 25.35 17.01
CA PRO A 184 -11.35 25.06 17.04
C PRO A 184 -11.58 23.56 16.82
N PRO A 185 -12.52 22.94 17.55
CA PRO A 185 -12.76 21.50 17.47
C PRO A 185 -13.04 21.09 16.02
N LEU A 186 -12.48 19.95 15.61
CA LEU A 186 -12.60 19.44 14.25
C LEU A 186 -14.08 19.26 13.89
N ALA A 187 -14.52 19.93 12.82
CA ALA A 187 -15.89 19.79 12.33
C ALA A 187 -16.12 18.35 11.83
N ARG A 188 -17.28 17.77 12.15
CA ARG A 188 -17.61 16.37 11.79
C ARG A 188 -17.53 16.11 10.29
N ALA A 189 -18.06 17.01 9.47
CA ALA A 189 -17.99 16.90 8.02
C ALA A 189 -16.54 16.91 7.50
N ASP A 190 -15.64 17.68 8.13
CA ASP A 190 -14.21 17.64 7.81
C ASP A 190 -13.58 16.32 8.29
N PHE A 191 -13.97 15.81 9.46
CA PHE A 191 -13.51 14.50 9.95
C PHE A 191 -13.93 13.36 9.01
N ILE A 192 -15.22 13.23 8.69
CA ILE A 192 -15.74 12.19 7.79
C ILE A 192 -15.06 12.27 6.41
N ARG A 193 -14.90 13.49 5.87
CA ARG A 193 -14.17 13.69 4.60
C ARG A 193 -12.71 13.27 4.71
N ALA A 194 -12.02 13.58 5.81
CA ALA A 194 -10.65 13.14 6.04
C ALA A 194 -10.54 11.60 6.13
N MET A 195 -11.51 10.94 6.77
CA MET A 195 -11.60 9.48 6.86
C MET A 195 -11.82 8.79 5.51
N ASN A 196 -12.37 9.50 4.52
CA ASN A 196 -12.47 8.97 3.17
C ASN A 196 -11.15 9.06 2.39
N PHE A 197 -10.22 9.93 2.82
CA PHE A 197 -9.03 10.36 2.07
C PHE A 197 -9.36 11.06 0.73
N PRO A 198 -8.50 11.99 0.27
CA PRO A 198 -8.68 12.64 -1.03
C PRO A 198 -8.67 11.61 -2.17
N GLU A 199 -9.60 11.73 -3.13
CA GLU A 199 -9.71 10.77 -4.25
C GLU A 199 -8.71 11.04 -5.37
N THR A 200 -8.36 12.30 -5.58
CA THR A 200 -7.52 12.77 -6.69
C THR A 200 -6.57 13.86 -6.22
N ALA A 201 -5.56 14.18 -7.03
CA ALA A 201 -4.62 15.28 -6.73
C ALA A 201 -5.31 16.65 -6.70
N GLU A 202 -6.46 16.76 -7.38
CA GLU A 202 -7.27 17.96 -7.51
C GLU A 202 -8.30 18.12 -6.39
N ASP A 203 -8.46 17.15 -5.47
CA ASP A 203 -9.42 17.22 -4.37
C ASP A 203 -8.95 18.15 -3.23
N GLU A 204 -8.97 19.45 -3.51
CA GLU A 204 -8.55 20.50 -2.59
C GLU A 204 -9.36 20.46 -1.27
N LYS A 205 -10.67 20.14 -1.36
CA LYS A 205 -11.55 20.03 -0.18
C LYS A 205 -11.13 18.85 0.70
N GLY A 206 -10.82 17.70 0.09
CA GLY A 206 -10.27 16.54 0.78
C GLY A 206 -8.96 16.86 1.48
N PHE A 207 -8.01 17.52 0.80
CA PHE A 207 -6.73 17.89 1.40
C PHE A 207 -6.86 18.93 2.52
N ILE A 208 -7.80 19.88 2.42
CA ILE A 208 -8.09 20.83 3.52
C ILE A 208 -8.63 20.08 4.74
N ALA A 209 -9.61 19.19 4.54
CA ALA A 209 -10.19 18.37 5.60
C ALA A 209 -9.14 17.47 6.27
N LEU A 210 -8.31 16.79 5.46
CA LEU A 210 -7.22 15.95 5.94
C LEU A 210 -6.20 16.75 6.75
N ARG A 211 -5.78 17.94 6.29
CA ARG A 211 -4.86 18.80 7.04
C ARG A 211 -5.44 19.29 8.36
N LYS A 212 -6.74 19.60 8.42
CA LYS A 212 -7.41 19.95 9.67
C LYS A 212 -7.44 18.76 10.62
N ALA A 213 -7.79 17.58 10.14
CA ALA A 213 -7.86 16.37 10.96
C ALA A 213 -6.49 15.92 11.47
N LEU A 214 -5.41 16.13 10.70
CA LEU A 214 -4.04 15.87 11.15
C LEU A 214 -3.54 16.81 12.26
N LYS A 215 -4.20 17.97 12.47
CA LYS A 215 -3.90 18.86 13.61
C LYS A 215 -4.58 18.38 14.90
N ASP A 216 -5.64 17.60 14.78
CA ASP A 216 -6.29 16.96 15.92
C ASP A 216 -5.54 15.68 16.30
N ARG A 217 -5.08 15.57 17.54
CA ARG A 217 -4.20 14.47 17.98
C ARG A 217 -4.89 13.10 17.92
N GLN A 218 -6.18 13.01 18.22
CA GLN A 218 -6.92 11.75 18.19
C GLN A 218 -7.20 11.33 16.75
N ALA A 219 -7.69 12.24 15.93
CA ALA A 219 -7.96 11.99 14.52
C ALA A 219 -6.67 11.65 13.75
N ALA A 220 -5.56 12.35 14.01
CA ALA A 220 -4.28 12.08 13.36
C ALA A 220 -3.78 10.64 13.58
N GLN A 221 -3.94 10.09 14.80
CA GLN A 221 -3.52 8.72 15.10
C GLN A 221 -4.33 7.69 14.31
N LEU A 222 -5.64 7.91 14.18
CA LEU A 222 -6.47 7.02 13.37
C LEU A 222 -6.17 7.17 11.88
N ILE A 223 -6.00 8.40 11.39
CA ILE A 223 -5.66 8.67 9.99
C ILE A 223 -4.35 7.96 9.60
N GLN A 224 -3.32 8.06 10.43
CA GLN A 224 -2.04 7.36 10.21
C GLN A 224 -2.23 5.84 10.18
N ALA A 225 -2.90 5.27 11.18
CA ALA A 225 -3.17 3.83 11.22
C ALA A 225 -4.00 3.35 10.02
N SER A 226 -4.94 4.19 9.55
CA SER A 226 -5.76 3.90 8.37
C SER A 226 -4.91 3.95 7.11
N GLN A 227 -4.06 4.97 6.96
CA GLN A 227 -3.16 5.11 5.81
C GLN A 227 -2.20 3.92 5.71
N ASP A 228 -1.62 3.48 6.83
CA ASP A 228 -0.71 2.33 6.86
C ASP A 228 -1.41 1.06 6.37
N VAL A 229 -2.58 0.76 6.92
CA VAL A 229 -3.36 -0.42 6.53
C VAL A 229 -3.85 -0.34 5.08
N LEU A 230 -4.36 0.81 4.63
CA LEU A 230 -4.80 1.00 3.25
C LEU A 230 -3.63 0.82 2.27
N THR A 231 -2.44 1.32 2.63
CA THR A 231 -1.22 1.13 1.85
C THR A 231 -0.87 -0.35 1.75
N LEU A 232 -0.88 -1.09 2.87
CA LEU A 232 -0.57 -2.51 2.87
C LEU A 232 -1.61 -3.33 2.08
N LEU A 233 -2.90 -3.04 2.23
CA LEU A 233 -3.97 -3.68 1.45
C LEU A 233 -3.80 -3.42 -0.06
N SER A 234 -3.38 -2.22 -0.45
CA SER A 234 -3.13 -1.87 -1.85
C SER A 234 -1.96 -2.66 -2.46
N GLN A 235 -0.97 -3.08 -1.66
CA GLN A 235 0.15 -3.90 -2.13
C GLN A 235 -0.32 -5.29 -2.55
N ASP A 236 -1.36 -5.81 -1.90
CA ASP A 236 -2.01 -7.07 -2.26
C ASP A 236 -3.13 -6.88 -3.32
N GLY A 237 -3.27 -5.66 -3.88
CA GLY A 237 -4.25 -5.33 -4.91
C GLY A 237 -5.68 -5.11 -4.40
N ILE A 238 -5.85 -4.89 -3.08
CA ILE A 238 -7.17 -4.68 -2.47
C ILE A 238 -7.42 -3.17 -2.32
N TYR A 239 -8.28 -2.62 -3.17
CA TYR A 239 -8.69 -1.22 -3.12
C TYR A 239 -10.10 -1.08 -2.52
N MET A 240 -10.28 -0.16 -1.57
CA MET A 240 -11.57 0.00 -0.87
C MET A 240 -12.69 0.50 -1.79
N ASP A 241 -12.33 1.19 -2.87
CA ASP A 241 -13.26 1.72 -3.86
C ASP A 241 -13.85 0.62 -4.76
N ASP A 242 -13.20 -0.55 -4.82
CA ASP A 242 -13.71 -1.73 -5.54
C ASP A 242 -14.71 -2.53 -4.69
N LEU A 243 -14.65 -2.37 -3.37
CA LEU A 243 -15.53 -3.07 -2.44
C LEU A 243 -16.94 -2.49 -2.49
N ARG A 244 -17.94 -3.33 -2.28
CA ARG A 244 -19.36 -2.95 -2.21
C ARG A 244 -19.93 -3.51 -0.91
N PRO A 245 -19.82 -2.78 0.20
CA PRO A 245 -20.36 -3.23 1.47
C PRO A 245 -21.89 -3.18 1.46
N ASP A 246 -22.52 -4.14 2.13
CA ASP A 246 -23.95 -4.08 2.40
C ASP A 246 -24.27 -2.90 3.33
N MET A 247 -25.28 -2.11 2.93
CA MET A 247 -25.65 -0.93 3.70
C MET A 247 -26.22 -1.34 5.06
N THR A 248 -25.52 -0.92 6.11
CA THR A 248 -25.86 -1.23 7.49
C THR A 248 -26.57 -0.05 8.11
N ARG A 249 -27.72 -0.31 8.75
CA ARG A 249 -28.49 0.75 9.41
C ARG A 249 -27.69 1.36 10.58
N PRO A 250 -27.77 2.68 10.82
CA PRO A 250 -27.04 3.34 11.90
C PRO A 250 -27.28 2.72 13.29
N ASP A 251 -28.47 2.19 13.56
CA ASP A 251 -28.78 1.56 14.85
C ASP A 251 -27.86 0.36 15.19
N ILE A 252 -27.43 -0.40 14.18
CA ILE A 252 -26.52 -1.54 14.37
C ILE A 252 -25.12 -1.05 14.74
N TRP A 253 -24.66 0.03 14.11
CA TRP A 253 -23.40 0.67 14.46
C TRP A 253 -23.40 1.21 15.89
N ARG A 254 -24.52 1.80 16.35
CA ARG A 254 -24.67 2.26 17.74
C ARG A 254 -24.58 1.09 18.73
N ARG A 255 -25.20 -0.05 18.42
CA ARG A 255 -25.07 -1.27 19.23
C ARG A 255 -23.64 -1.77 19.33
N PHE A 256 -22.90 -1.70 18.22
CA PHE A 256 -21.47 -2.01 18.22
C PHE A 256 -20.68 -1.06 19.13
N ALA A 257 -20.94 0.25 19.08
CA ALA A 257 -20.33 1.22 20.00
C ALA A 257 -20.68 0.96 21.47
N ALA A 258 -21.89 0.46 21.75
CA ALA A 258 -22.31 0.05 23.09
C ALA A 258 -21.65 -1.27 23.56
N GLY A 259 -20.84 -1.91 22.71
CA GLY A 259 -20.09 -3.12 23.03
C GLY A 259 -20.87 -4.43 22.81
N GLU A 260 -22.02 -4.40 22.14
CA GLU A 260 -22.70 -5.63 21.72
C GLU A 260 -21.82 -6.47 20.78
N ARG A 261 -21.95 -7.79 20.83
CA ARG A 261 -21.14 -8.74 20.05
C ARG A 261 -21.98 -9.86 19.44
N GLY A 262 -21.42 -10.54 18.43
CA GLY A 262 -22.05 -11.66 17.75
C GLY A 262 -23.12 -11.25 16.74
N ARG A 263 -24.14 -12.11 16.58
CA ARG A 263 -25.14 -12.01 15.50
C ARG A 263 -25.90 -10.68 15.44
N SER A 264 -26.01 -9.92 16.53
CA SER A 264 -26.67 -8.61 16.52
C SER A 264 -25.90 -7.56 15.73
N ILE A 265 -24.57 -7.65 15.67
CA ILE A 265 -23.68 -6.71 14.96
C ILE A 265 -23.06 -7.30 13.69
N ALA A 266 -23.30 -8.58 13.39
CA ALA A 266 -22.77 -9.30 12.23
C ALA A 266 -22.95 -8.55 10.88
N LYS A 267 -24.02 -7.76 10.77
CA LYS A 267 -24.32 -6.97 9.56
C LYS A 267 -23.29 -5.86 9.28
N ILE A 268 -22.56 -5.37 10.30
CA ILE A 268 -21.51 -4.35 10.11
C ILE A 268 -20.40 -4.88 9.19
N GLY A 269 -20.10 -6.19 9.26
CA GLY A 269 -19.14 -6.84 8.36
C GLY A 269 -19.68 -7.01 6.93
N GLY A 270 -20.25 -5.96 6.33
CA GLY A 270 -20.97 -6.01 5.05
C GLY A 270 -20.13 -6.33 3.82
N ILE A 271 -18.83 -6.57 3.96
CA ILE A 271 -17.94 -6.92 2.85
C ILE A 271 -17.95 -8.44 2.65
N HIS A 272 -18.40 -8.85 1.46
CA HIS A 272 -18.60 -10.25 1.08
C HIS A 272 -17.67 -10.72 -0.05
N ASP A 273 -16.78 -9.86 -0.55
CA ASP A 273 -15.86 -10.26 -1.61
C ASP A 273 -14.91 -11.36 -1.12
N ARG A 274 -15.07 -12.56 -1.70
CA ARG A 274 -14.33 -13.76 -1.30
C ARG A 274 -12.84 -13.62 -1.57
N SER A 275 -12.46 -12.91 -2.65
CA SER A 275 -11.05 -12.75 -3.02
C SER A 275 -10.32 -11.89 -2.01
N SER A 276 -10.88 -10.71 -1.68
CA SER A 276 -10.33 -9.78 -0.70
C SER A 276 -10.27 -10.41 0.69
N LEU A 277 -11.32 -11.10 1.12
CA LEU A 277 -11.34 -11.81 2.41
C LEU A 277 -10.25 -12.88 2.49
N ALA A 278 -10.08 -13.69 1.43
CA ALA A 278 -9.06 -14.74 1.41
C ALA A 278 -7.63 -14.16 1.39
N LEU A 279 -7.38 -13.13 0.57
CA LEU A 279 -6.08 -12.46 0.50
C LEU A 279 -5.74 -11.79 1.84
N THR A 280 -6.66 -11.03 2.42
CA THR A 280 -6.47 -10.39 3.73
C THR A 280 -6.27 -11.42 4.84
N ALA A 281 -7.04 -12.51 4.87
CA ALA A 281 -6.85 -13.59 5.85
C ALA A 281 -5.50 -14.31 5.69
N GLY A 282 -5.09 -14.57 4.45
CA GLY A 282 -3.76 -15.09 4.13
C GLY A 282 -2.67 -14.17 4.64
N ARG A 283 -2.79 -12.86 4.38
CA ARG A 283 -1.84 -11.84 4.81
C ARG A 283 -1.76 -11.71 6.33
N MET A 284 -2.90 -11.67 7.02
CA MET A 284 -2.96 -11.71 8.50
C MET A 284 -2.19 -12.89 9.07
N LYS A 285 -2.22 -14.06 8.42
CA LYS A 285 -1.51 -15.25 8.90
C LYS A 285 -0.02 -15.25 8.56
N GLN A 286 0.36 -14.75 7.38
CA GLN A 286 1.72 -14.88 6.85
C GLN A 286 2.64 -13.72 7.25
N ASP A 287 2.09 -12.52 7.43
CA ASP A 287 2.86 -11.28 7.67
C ASP A 287 2.58 -10.71 9.06
N PRO A 288 3.54 -10.81 10.01
CA PRO A 288 3.40 -10.23 11.34
C PRO A 288 3.26 -8.71 11.35
N ILE A 289 3.88 -8.00 10.39
CA ILE A 289 3.83 -6.53 10.31
C ILE A 289 2.42 -6.11 9.92
N PHE A 290 1.85 -6.75 8.89
CA PHE A 290 0.46 -6.53 8.50
C PHE A 290 -0.51 -6.83 9.65
N ARG A 291 -0.30 -7.95 10.35
CA ARG A 291 -1.14 -8.34 11.49
C ARG A 291 -1.12 -7.29 12.61
N ASP A 292 0.06 -6.78 12.97
CA ASP A 292 0.18 -5.76 14.00
C ASP A 292 -0.47 -4.44 13.57
N ALA A 293 -0.22 -3.99 12.33
CA ALA A 293 -0.84 -2.80 11.76
C ALA A 293 -2.38 -2.91 11.74
N ALA A 294 -2.92 -4.05 11.30
CA ALA A 294 -4.35 -4.32 11.29
C ALA A 294 -4.96 -4.26 12.71
N HIS A 295 -4.35 -4.93 13.69
CA HIS A 295 -4.86 -4.88 15.07
C HIS A 295 -4.69 -3.51 15.72
N HIS A 296 -3.63 -2.78 15.38
CA HIS A 296 -3.46 -1.39 15.80
C HIS A 296 -4.60 -0.52 15.26
N PHE A 297 -4.84 -0.58 13.95
CA PHE A 297 -5.93 0.13 13.29
C PHE A 297 -7.30 -0.23 13.85
N LEU A 298 -7.64 -1.51 13.99
CA LEU A 298 -8.93 -1.97 14.52
C LEU A 298 -9.21 -1.40 15.92
N ARG A 299 -8.21 -1.38 16.81
CA ARG A 299 -8.32 -0.78 18.15
C ARG A 299 -8.50 0.73 18.10
N ARG A 300 -7.79 1.42 17.20
CA ARG A 300 -7.92 2.87 17.02
C ARG A 300 -9.29 3.25 16.48
N PHE A 301 -9.79 2.50 15.51
CA PHE A 301 -11.11 2.72 14.93
C PHE A 301 -12.21 2.51 15.96
N ASP A 302 -12.18 1.41 16.72
CA ASP A 302 -13.17 1.11 17.76
C ASP A 302 -13.24 2.23 18.82
N LYS A 303 -12.07 2.65 19.34
CA LYS A 303 -12.01 3.76 20.30
C LYS A 303 -12.58 5.06 19.73
N MET A 304 -12.18 5.43 18.51
CA MET A 304 -12.68 6.64 17.86
C MET A 304 -14.19 6.55 17.64
N PHE A 305 -14.70 5.41 17.19
CA PHE A 305 -16.11 5.24 16.87
C PHE A 305 -16.99 5.36 18.12
N GLN A 306 -16.53 4.82 19.26
CA GLN A 306 -17.20 4.98 20.57
C GLN A 306 -17.29 6.44 21.02
N GLU A 307 -16.27 7.25 20.74
CA GLU A 307 -16.28 8.69 21.03
C GLU A 307 -17.17 9.45 20.01
N PHE A 308 -17.11 9.07 18.73
CA PHE A 308 -17.83 9.70 17.64
C PHE A 308 -19.35 9.51 17.74
N GLU A 309 -19.80 8.31 18.12
CA GLU A 309 -21.21 7.90 18.14
C GLU A 309 -22.05 8.72 19.14
N GLN A 310 -21.48 9.07 20.30
CA GLN A 310 -22.14 9.80 21.40
C GLN A 310 -22.78 11.11 20.96
N THR A 311 -22.23 11.73 19.92
CA THR A 311 -22.67 13.02 19.39
C THR A 311 -23.03 12.94 17.90
N ALA A 312 -23.06 11.72 17.33
CA ALA A 312 -23.35 11.49 15.91
C ALA A 312 -24.85 11.52 15.62
N SER A 313 -25.23 12.20 14.54
CA SER A 313 -26.50 11.95 13.88
C SER A 313 -26.48 10.62 13.11
N ASP A 314 -27.64 10.10 12.76
CA ASP A 314 -27.75 8.91 11.93
C ASP A 314 -27.16 9.12 10.52
N THR A 315 -27.25 10.36 10.00
CA THR A 315 -26.59 10.75 8.76
C THR A 315 -25.07 10.68 8.87
N ASP A 316 -24.49 11.20 9.96
CA ASP A 316 -23.04 11.15 10.18
C ASP A 316 -22.51 9.70 10.22
N ILE A 317 -23.25 8.80 10.88
CA ILE A 317 -22.89 7.38 10.94
C ILE A 317 -22.96 6.74 9.56
N SER A 318 -24.02 7.04 8.81
CA SER A 318 -24.17 6.55 7.43
C SER A 318 -23.02 7.01 6.55
N GLU A 319 -22.71 8.32 6.54
CA GLU A 319 -21.62 8.88 5.74
C GLU A 319 -20.25 8.32 6.17
N LEU A 320 -19.99 8.18 7.47
CA LEU A 320 -18.77 7.57 7.96
C LEU A 320 -18.63 6.11 7.49
N SER A 321 -19.73 5.35 7.51
CA SER A 321 -19.72 3.93 7.12
C SER A 321 -19.36 3.70 5.65
N GLU A 322 -19.55 4.71 4.79
CA GLU A 322 -19.23 4.63 3.37
C GLU A 322 -17.76 4.93 3.05
N THR A 323 -17.02 5.51 4.00
CA THR A 323 -15.63 5.93 3.81
C THR A 323 -14.68 4.76 3.55
N ARG A 324 -13.58 5.01 2.84
CA ARG A 324 -12.49 4.03 2.65
C ARG A 324 -12.00 3.43 3.97
N THR A 325 -11.89 4.25 5.02
CA THR A 325 -11.46 3.77 6.33
C THR A 325 -12.48 2.83 6.97
N ALA A 326 -13.78 3.15 6.93
CA ALA A 326 -14.81 2.26 7.46
C ALA A 326 -14.87 0.94 6.68
N ARG A 327 -14.70 0.98 5.36
CA ARG A 327 -14.61 -0.23 4.52
C ARG A 327 -13.41 -1.11 4.92
N ALA A 328 -12.25 -0.52 5.17
CA ALA A 328 -11.09 -1.26 5.68
C ALA A 328 -11.38 -1.90 7.05
N PHE A 329 -12.09 -1.18 7.93
CA PHE A 329 -12.55 -1.71 9.21
C PHE A 329 -13.51 -2.90 9.05
N MET A 330 -14.49 -2.81 8.16
CA MET A 330 -15.42 -3.90 7.88
C MET A 330 -14.69 -5.15 7.36
N LEU A 331 -13.72 -4.97 6.45
CA LEU A 331 -12.95 -6.06 5.85
C LEU A 331 -12.07 -6.75 6.91
N LEU A 332 -11.26 -5.96 7.61
CA LEU A 332 -10.35 -6.49 8.64
C LEU A 332 -11.09 -7.03 9.85
N GLY A 333 -12.15 -6.36 10.29
CA GLY A 333 -12.96 -6.81 11.41
C GLY A 333 -13.62 -8.15 11.14
N ARG A 334 -14.06 -8.38 9.90
CA ARG A 334 -14.59 -9.68 9.48
C ARG A 334 -13.51 -10.76 9.47
N VAL A 335 -12.33 -10.48 8.93
CA VAL A 335 -11.20 -11.43 8.92
C VAL A 335 -10.71 -11.75 10.35
N ALA A 336 -10.77 -10.77 11.25
CA ALA A 336 -10.39 -10.92 12.65
C ALA A 336 -11.49 -11.55 13.53
N GLY A 337 -12.69 -11.82 12.99
CA GLY A 337 -13.80 -12.40 13.73
C GLY A 337 -14.46 -11.45 14.75
N ILE A 338 -14.38 -10.13 14.55
CA ILE A 338 -14.96 -9.12 15.46
C ILE A 338 -16.50 -9.17 15.47
N PHE A 339 -17.09 -9.61 14.36
CA PHE A 339 -18.53 -9.57 14.10
C PHE A 339 -19.24 -10.93 14.23
N ASP A 340 -18.49 -11.99 14.54
CA ASP A 340 -18.99 -13.37 14.57
C ASP A 340 -19.56 -13.78 15.95
#